data_AF-A0A1Q8WM53-F1
#
_entry.id   AF-A0A1Q8WM53-F1
#
_cell.length_a   1.000
_cell.length_b   1.000
_cell.length_c   1.000
_cell.angle_alpha   90.00
_cell.angle_beta   90.00
_cell.angle_gamma   90.00
#
_symmetry.space_group_name_H-M   'P 1'
#
loop_
_entity.id
_entity.type
_entity.pdbx_description
1 polymer ?
#
loop_
_entity_poly.entity_id
_entity_poly.type
_entity_poly.pdbx_seq_one_letter_code
_entity_poly.pdbx_strand_id
1 'polypeptide(L)'
;MAGTQFYGPPEKINVVAMLKEVNQNIPDSGFKSYHVLESKIANNPGNYKGFAVDFNYRDPAGPELTNTERVPTEFKATWTDAKGVPQRLPFVNHY
;
A
#
# COMPACT_ATOMS: atom_id res chain seq x y z
N MET A 1 -6.10 -3.21 2.67
CA MET A 1 -5.03 -4.20 2.45
C MET A 1 -3.96 -3.88 3.45
N ALA A 2 -3.85 -4.71 4.47
CA ALA A 2 -2.94 -4.52 5.60
C ALA A 2 -1.79 -5.50 5.40
N GLY A 3 -0.55 -5.00 5.38
CA GLY A 3 0.54 -5.91 5.65
C GLY A 3 0.48 -6.33 7.13
N THR A 4 1.14 -7.45 7.37
CA THR A 4 0.88 -8.46 8.41
C THR A 4 1.02 -8.01 9.87
N GLN A 5 0.91 -6.72 10.20
CA GLN A 5 0.97 -6.25 11.60
C GLN A 5 -0.22 -5.42 12.11
N PHE A 6 -1.38 -5.52 11.45
CA PHE A 6 -2.66 -5.22 12.11
C PHE A 6 -3.43 -6.54 12.34
N TYR A 7 -3.34 -7.05 13.58
CA TYR A 7 -4.17 -8.10 14.20
C TYR A 7 -5.08 -8.90 13.25
N GLY A 8 -4.52 -9.95 12.63
CA GLY A 8 -5.29 -10.97 11.91
C GLY A 8 -4.37 -11.87 11.07
N PRO A 9 -4.61 -13.19 11.00
CA PRO A 9 -3.85 -14.06 10.11
C PRO A 9 -3.98 -13.58 8.65
N PRO A 10 -2.93 -13.73 7.83
CA PRO A 10 -2.96 -13.33 6.42
C PRO A 10 -3.96 -14.22 5.66
N GLU A 11 -5.18 -13.74 5.50
CA GLU A 11 -6.13 -14.33 4.56
C GLU A 11 -5.73 -13.94 3.13
N LYS A 12 -5.94 -14.83 2.16
CA LYS A 12 -5.65 -14.60 0.73
C LYS A 12 -6.33 -13.33 0.15
N ILE A 13 -7.29 -12.77 0.88
CA ILE A 13 -8.03 -11.54 0.55
C ILE A 13 -7.18 -10.26 0.80
N ASN A 14 -6.14 -10.32 1.64
CA ASN A 14 -5.31 -9.16 2.02
C ASN A 14 -3.98 -9.06 1.26
N VAL A 15 -3.74 -9.90 0.26
CA VAL A 15 -2.50 -9.89 -0.55
C VAL A 15 -2.75 -9.18 -1.88
N VAL A 16 -1.84 -8.28 -2.25
CA VAL A 16 -1.91 -7.49 -3.49
C VAL A 16 -0.64 -7.70 -4.29
N ALA A 17 -0.78 -7.81 -5.60
CA ALA A 17 0.38 -7.77 -6.48
C ALA A 17 1.00 -6.36 -6.46
N MET A 18 2.26 -6.26 -6.05
CA MET A 18 3.04 -5.03 -6.02
C MET A 18 4.43 -5.27 -6.61
N LEU A 19 4.99 -4.25 -7.28
CA LEU A 19 6.38 -4.22 -7.71
C LEU A 19 7.29 -4.40 -6.51
N LYS A 20 8.38 -5.16 -6.70
CA LYS A 20 9.33 -5.44 -5.63
C LYS A 20 9.92 -4.17 -5.02
N GLU A 21 10.20 -3.17 -5.84
CA GLU A 21 10.76 -1.87 -5.41
C GLU A 21 9.78 -1.00 -4.62
N VAL A 22 8.48 -1.19 -4.86
CA VAL A 22 7.42 -0.53 -4.09
C VAL A 22 7.15 -1.28 -2.79
N ASN A 23 7.22 -2.61 -2.79
CA ASN A 23 6.98 -3.43 -1.61
C ASN A 23 8.17 -3.39 -0.63
N GLN A 24 9.40 -3.53 -1.14
CA GLN A 24 10.62 -3.65 -0.34
C GLN A 24 11.41 -2.33 -0.28
N ASN A 25 12.31 -2.19 0.69
CA ASN A 25 13.19 -1.03 0.78
C ASN A 25 14.47 -1.27 -0.03
N ILE A 26 14.38 -1.12 -1.35
CA ILE A 26 15.53 -1.28 -2.26
C ILE A 26 16.23 0.08 -2.42
N PRO A 27 17.52 0.19 -2.09
CA PRO A 27 18.27 1.44 -2.27
C PRO A 27 18.34 1.84 -3.75
N ASP A 28 18.29 3.15 -4.01
CA ASP A 28 18.39 3.76 -5.35
C ASP A 28 17.32 3.31 -6.37
N SER A 29 16.23 2.68 -5.92
CA SER A 29 15.12 2.25 -6.79
C SER A 29 14.30 3.41 -7.36
N GLY A 30 14.35 4.59 -6.74
CA GLY A 30 13.49 5.72 -7.12
C GLY A 30 12.02 5.57 -6.69
N PHE A 31 11.64 4.43 -6.09
CA PHE A 31 10.30 4.15 -5.61
C PHE A 31 10.14 4.43 -4.11
N LYS A 32 8.90 4.75 -3.71
CA LYS A 32 8.54 4.77 -2.29
C LYS A 32 8.32 3.34 -1.82
N SER A 33 8.98 2.99 -0.73
CA SER A 33 8.85 1.66 -0.12
C SER A 33 7.68 1.61 0.87
N TYR A 34 6.72 0.71 0.63
CA TYR A 34 5.64 0.41 1.54
C TYR A 34 6.15 -0.19 2.85
N HIS A 35 7.16 -1.06 2.79
CA HIS A 35 7.81 -1.61 3.98
C HIS A 35 8.35 -0.53 4.93
N VAL A 36 8.86 0.58 4.40
CA VAL A 36 9.30 1.73 5.23
C VAL A 36 8.13 2.40 5.94
N LEU A 37 6.97 2.53 5.28
CA LEU A 37 5.76 3.05 5.92
C LEU A 37 5.30 2.09 7.03
N GLU A 38 5.22 0.79 6.75
CA GLU A 38 4.82 -0.22 7.74
C GLU A 38 5.74 -0.22 8.96
N SER A 39 7.05 -0.10 8.75
CA SER A 39 8.03 0.00 9.83
C SER A 39 7.81 1.23 10.70
N LYS A 40 7.46 2.38 10.11
CA LYS A 40 7.14 3.60 10.87
C LYS A 40 5.85 3.46 11.67
N ILE A 41 4.85 2.77 11.12
CA ILE A 41 3.61 2.47 11.81
C ILE A 41 3.87 1.53 13.00
N ALA A 42 4.67 0.47 12.79
CA ALA A 42 5.02 -0.48 13.85
C ALA A 42 5.79 0.18 15.01
N ASN A 43 6.69 1.13 14.71
CA ASN A 43 7.43 1.87 15.72
C ASN A 43 6.55 2.86 16.52
N ASN A 44 5.56 3.48 15.86
CA ASN A 44 4.73 4.52 16.48
C ASN A 44 3.25 4.39 16.07
N PRO A 45 2.55 3.31 16.45
CA PRO A 45 1.20 3.03 15.95
C PRO A 45 0.18 4.10 16.36
N GLY A 46 0.39 4.76 17.50
CA GLY A 46 -0.47 5.86 17.96
C GLY A 46 -0.50 7.08 17.04
N ASN A 47 0.45 7.20 16.10
CA ASN A 47 0.54 8.29 15.13
C ASN A 47 -0.23 8.00 13.82
N TYR A 48 -0.93 6.86 13.71
CA TYR A 48 -1.59 6.43 12.48
C TYR A 48 -3.03 6.01 12.74
N LYS A 49 -3.87 6.93 13.21
CA LYS A 49 -5.28 6.66 13.49
C LYS A 49 -6.09 6.58 12.20
N GLY A 50 -7.00 5.60 12.12
CA GLY A 50 -7.85 5.41 10.95
C GLY A 50 -7.06 5.10 9.68
N PHE A 51 -5.98 4.34 9.81
CA PHE A 51 -5.16 3.95 8.66
C PHE A 51 -5.96 3.14 7.64
N ALA A 52 -5.93 3.56 6.38
CA ALA A 52 -6.54 2.87 5.26
C ALA A 52 -5.62 2.89 4.04
N VAL A 53 -5.81 1.92 3.15
CA VAL A 53 -5.08 1.86 1.87
C VAL A 53 -6.08 1.63 0.74
N ASP A 54 -6.16 2.62 -0.14
CA ASP A 54 -6.99 2.61 -1.35
C ASP A 54 -6.16 2.18 -2.55
N PHE A 55 -6.70 1.30 -3.40
CA PHE A 55 -6.02 0.75 -4.57
C PHE A 55 -6.69 1.20 -5.84
N ASN A 56 -5.90 1.75 -6.75
CA ASN A 56 -6.36 2.16 -8.06
C ASN A 56 -5.95 1.13 -9.09
N TYR A 57 -6.91 0.64 -9.85
CA TYR A 57 -6.70 -0.31 -10.95
C TYR A 57 -7.01 0.40 -12.26
N ARG A 58 -6.36 -0.04 -13.34
CA ARG A 58 -6.73 0.42 -14.68
C ARG A 58 -8.13 -0.10 -15.04
N ASP A 59 -8.85 0.64 -15.88
CA ASP A 59 -10.10 0.15 -16.44
C ASP A 59 -9.87 -1.13 -17.25
N PRO A 60 -10.76 -2.13 -17.11
CA PRO A 60 -10.66 -3.34 -17.90
C PRO A 60 -10.89 -3.04 -19.38
N ALA A 61 -9.98 -3.52 -20.24
CA ALA A 61 -10.08 -3.37 -21.69
C ALA A 61 -11.12 -4.32 -22.32
N GLY A 62 -11.64 -5.28 -21.55
CA GLY A 62 -12.62 -6.26 -21.99
C GLY A 62 -13.33 -6.96 -20.82
N PRO A 63 -14.22 -7.92 -21.12
CA PRO A 63 -15.02 -8.62 -20.10
C PRO A 63 -14.18 -9.51 -19.17
N GLU A 64 -12.98 -9.91 -19.59
CA GLU A 64 -12.05 -10.72 -18.80
C GLU A 64 -10.86 -9.88 -18.31
N LEU A 65 -10.58 -9.96 -17.01
CA LEU A 65 -9.42 -9.30 -16.41
C LEU A 65 -8.12 -10.05 -16.74
N THR A 66 -7.24 -9.38 -17.46
CA THR A 66 -5.85 -9.79 -17.69
C THR A 66 -5.04 -9.76 -16.39
N ASN A 67 -3.92 -10.49 -16.34
CA ASN A 67 -3.04 -10.50 -15.18
C ASN A 67 -2.55 -9.09 -14.80
N THR A 68 -2.34 -8.21 -15.78
CA THR A 68 -1.86 -6.84 -15.54
C THR A 68 -2.95 -5.91 -15.01
N GLU A 69 -4.22 -6.18 -15.33
CA GLU A 69 -5.38 -5.46 -14.77
C GLU A 69 -5.68 -5.84 -13.32
N ARG A 70 -5.22 -7.02 -12.87
CA ARG A 70 -5.28 -7.45 -11.47
C ARG A 70 -4.19 -6.82 -10.60
N VAL A 71 -3.28 -6.07 -11.21
CA VAL A 71 -2.22 -5.33 -10.51
C VAL A 71 -2.66 -3.87 -10.43
N PRO A 72 -2.75 -3.27 -9.23
CA PRO A 72 -3.05 -1.85 -9.10
C PRO A 72 -1.95 -1.03 -9.78
N THR A 73 -2.31 0.07 -10.44
CA THR A 73 -1.37 1.02 -11.04
C THR A 73 -0.76 1.94 -9.99
N GLU A 74 -1.51 2.23 -8.93
CA GLU A 74 -1.09 2.97 -7.75
C GLU A 74 -1.93 2.55 -6.54
N PHE A 75 -1.45 2.88 -5.36
CA PHE A 75 -2.24 2.81 -4.14
C PHE A 75 -1.87 3.94 -3.19
N LYS A 76 -2.79 4.28 -2.30
CA LYS A 76 -2.65 5.44 -1.44
C LYS A 76 -2.95 5.05 0.00
N ALA A 77 -1.96 5.21 0.86
CA ALA A 77 -2.16 5.12 2.29
C ALA A 77 -2.70 6.46 2.83
N THR A 78 -3.71 6.39 3.69
CA THR A 78 -4.28 7.55 4.38
C THR A 78 -4.38 7.27 5.87
N TRP A 79 -4.16 8.29 6.70
CA TRP A 79 -4.30 8.19 8.15
C TRP A 79 -4.46 9.58 8.76
N THR A 80 -4.80 9.64 10.04
CA THR A 80 -4.74 10.85 10.85
C THR A 80 -3.56 10.76 11.81
N ASP A 81 -2.69 11.78 11.82
CA ASP A 81 -1.54 11.80 12.71
C ASP A 81 -1.92 12.07 14.18
N ALA A 82 -0.93 11.99 15.08
CA ALA A 82 -1.15 12.21 16.51
C ALA A 82 -1.66 13.63 16.84
N LYS A 83 -1.48 14.59 15.93
CA LYS A 83 -1.98 15.97 16.06
C LYS A 83 -3.37 16.14 15.47
N GLY A 84 -3.99 15.08 14.96
CA GLY A 84 -5.30 15.13 14.32
C GLY A 84 -5.24 15.58 12.85
N VAL A 85 -4.06 15.65 12.24
CA VAL A 85 -3.92 16.12 10.86
C VAL A 85 -4.04 14.94 9.88
N PRO A 86 -4.89 15.04 8.83
CA PRO A 86 -5.00 14.00 7.82
C PRO A 86 -3.75 13.97 6.95
N GLN A 87 -3.18 12.79 6.81
CA GLN A 87 -2.00 12.49 6.02
C GLN A 87 -2.35 11.56 4.86
N ARG A 88 -1.57 11.67 3.78
CA ARG A 88 -1.70 10.82 2.60
C ARG A 88 -0.34 10.48 2.02
N LEU A 89 -0.14 9.24 1.60
CA LEU A 89 1.07 8.81 0.93
C LEU A 89 0.73 7.93 -0.29
N PRO A 90 0.93 8.43 -1.52
CA PRO A 90 0.75 7.63 -2.73
C PRO A 90 2.00 6.77 -3.01
N PHE A 91 1.75 5.59 -3.58
CA PHE A 91 2.72 4.61 -4.05
C PHE A 91 2.38 4.23 -5.48
N VAL A 92 3.35 4.36 -6.38
CA VAL A 92 3.17 4.14 -7.82
C VAL A 92 3.73 2.77 -8.16
N ASN A 93 2.93 1.95 -8.84
CA ASN A 93 3.22 0.54 -9.11
C ASN A 93 3.48 0.27 -10.59
N HIS A 94 4.09 1.25 -11.27
CA HIS A 94 4.52 1.19 -12.66
C HIS A 94 5.79 2.04 -12.84
N TYR A 95 6.58 1.72 -13.87
CA TYR A 95 7.78 2.48 -14.27
C TYR A 95 7.43 3.69 -15.14
#